data_AF-A0A143ZQ84-F1
#
_entry.id   AF-A0A143ZQ84-F1
#
_cell.length_a   1.000
_cell.length_b   1.000
_cell.length_c   1.000
_cell.angle_alpha   90.00
_cell.angle_beta   90.00
_cell.angle_gamma   90.00
#
_symmetry.space_group_name_H-M   'P 1'
#
loop_
_entity.id
_entity.type
_entity.pdbx_description
1 polymer ?
#
loop_
_entity_poly.entity_id
_entity_poly.type
_entity_poly.pdbx_seq_one_letter_code
_entity_poly.pdbx_strand_id
1 'polypeptide(L)'
;MPRHSFIQMSKLPNVKGRISYITSHARQENLYATYRTADSTFWSNLARESQQEFQRSGTEGKCIEARELIIALPEIYTQYEPQQVLTDFTEEFRRRYGVECVSALHHNKRKTNYHIHLIFSERRLLPEPDVKVASRSVFFDETGKRVRTKKEITGEDGQIRKGCTVIKKGEVYESHLFTTKDTRFKGEPFLREIKEVYTELINCHISDPEQHLKVFDKNSVYLPAKKIGKNNPKEDEIKADNAARQEWNRTADMALLSGISEAKILEVKQTEIHEKASQSIKSKGWLPGLFRSIVNKAKDFLQNLIREHDMPPKPVLEIDMAEFRTMQKLMIKAQDKAKEIRHLQDTVLPKLKQQLADTKGIFKGKERKALTEQIQRTEKEIAEKLDKLPDVLKEDGYPDVQAFMATYRKAEAVVEQYNRDLAAWERQVREKQKPAQKEQAKPPERESVLKRLRQLQAEGKQRNQPRQRKKSFDRDSR
;
A
#
# COMPACT_ATOMS: atom_id res chain seq x y z
N MET A 1 -4.93 8.58 -5.61
CA MET A 1 -3.70 7.85 -5.97
C MET A 1 -2.61 8.81 -6.41
N PRO A 2 -1.40 8.69 -5.84
CA PRO A 2 -0.23 9.42 -6.30
C PRO A 2 0.02 9.18 -7.79
N ARG A 3 0.31 10.23 -8.55
CA ARG A 3 0.80 10.08 -9.93
C ARG A 3 2.25 9.65 -9.86
N HIS A 4 2.63 8.64 -10.64
CA HIS A 4 4.00 8.15 -10.68
C HIS A 4 4.71 8.62 -11.93
N SER A 5 5.99 8.94 -11.80
CA SER A 5 6.84 9.13 -12.97
C SER A 5 7.06 7.79 -13.68
N PHE A 6 7.08 7.83 -15.01
CA PHE A 6 7.32 6.65 -15.83
C PHE A 6 8.56 6.87 -16.69
N ILE A 7 9.63 6.16 -16.34
CA ILE A 7 10.89 6.16 -17.09
C ILE A 7 11.27 4.72 -17.39
N GLN A 8 11.41 4.43 -18.68
CA GLN A 8 11.81 3.12 -19.18
C GLN A 8 13.18 3.23 -19.86
N MET A 9 14.06 2.26 -19.63
CA MET A 9 15.33 2.15 -20.35
C MET A 9 15.30 0.99 -21.35
N SER A 10 15.84 1.21 -22.55
CA SER A 10 15.95 0.23 -23.62
C SER A 10 17.37 0.13 -24.16
N LYS A 11 17.78 -1.08 -24.60
CA LYS A 11 19.08 -1.34 -25.24
C LYS A 11 18.95 -1.09 -26.74
N LEU A 12 19.90 -0.40 -27.36
CA LEU A 12 19.89 -0.09 -28.79
C LEU A 12 21.01 -0.84 -29.53
N PRO A 13 20.67 -1.83 -30.37
CA PRO A 13 21.65 -2.50 -31.24
C PRO A 13 21.87 -1.79 -32.59
N ASN A 14 21.07 -0.76 -32.89
CA ASN A 14 21.20 0.08 -34.08
C ASN A 14 20.86 1.53 -33.71
N VAL A 15 21.83 2.24 -33.15
CA VAL A 15 21.67 3.61 -32.66
C VAL A 15 21.38 4.59 -33.80
N LYS A 16 22.05 4.42 -34.95
CA LYS A 16 21.85 5.28 -36.14
C LYS A 16 20.41 5.20 -36.64
N GLY A 17 19.92 3.97 -36.79
CA GLY A 17 18.54 3.71 -37.22
C GLY A 17 17.53 4.26 -36.21
N ARG A 18 17.81 4.11 -34.91
CA ARG A 18 16.93 4.63 -33.85
C ARG A 18 16.89 6.16 -33.84
N ILE A 19 18.05 6.83 -33.92
CA ILE A 19 18.14 8.30 -34.03
C ILE A 19 17.33 8.79 -35.23
N SER A 20 17.56 8.21 -36.41
CA SER A 20 16.79 8.54 -37.63
C SER A 20 15.30 8.32 -37.46
N TYR A 21 14.89 7.29 -36.71
CA TYR A 21 13.48 6.99 -36.47
C TYR A 21 12.80 7.99 -35.53
N ILE A 22 13.47 8.42 -34.45
CA ILE A 22 12.87 9.34 -33.48
C ILE A 22 12.92 10.80 -33.97
N THR A 23 13.94 11.22 -34.73
CA THR A 23 14.08 12.63 -35.14
C THR A 23 13.45 12.94 -36.51
N SER A 24 12.62 12.06 -37.07
CA SER A 24 12.09 12.22 -38.44
C SER A 24 10.60 12.53 -38.45
N HIS A 25 10.23 13.70 -38.97
CA HIS A 25 8.84 14.10 -39.23
C HIS A 25 8.12 13.16 -40.21
N ALA A 26 8.85 12.46 -41.09
CA ALA A 26 8.26 11.47 -42.00
C ALA A 26 7.89 10.15 -41.31
N ARG A 27 8.51 9.84 -40.16
CA ARG A 27 8.31 8.59 -39.42
C ARG A 27 7.50 8.78 -38.14
N GLN A 28 7.48 9.99 -37.59
CA GLN A 28 6.75 10.37 -36.38
C GLN A 28 5.70 11.43 -36.70
N GLU A 29 4.42 11.09 -36.49
CA GLU A 29 3.29 11.98 -36.76
C GLU A 29 3.19 13.15 -35.76
N ASN A 30 3.65 12.97 -34.51
CA ASN A 30 3.58 14.02 -33.48
C ASN A 30 4.97 14.28 -32.87
N LEU A 31 5.91 14.72 -33.70
CA LEU A 31 7.24 15.19 -33.29
C LEU A 31 7.20 16.71 -33.05
N TYR A 32 7.64 17.15 -31.88
CA TYR A 32 7.59 18.56 -31.48
C TYR A 32 8.95 19.24 -31.46
N ALA A 33 9.98 18.53 -31.00
CA ALA A 33 11.33 19.08 -30.90
C ALA A 33 12.36 17.96 -31.00
N THR A 34 13.57 18.30 -31.44
CA THR A 34 14.74 17.41 -31.45
C THR A 34 15.94 18.16 -30.94
N TYR A 35 16.80 17.49 -30.16
CA TYR A 35 18.03 18.10 -29.65
C TYR A 35 19.18 17.10 -29.74
N ARG A 36 20.38 17.59 -30.06
CA ARG A 36 21.58 16.78 -30.29
C ARG A 36 22.77 17.47 -29.67
N THR A 37 23.52 16.74 -28.84
CA THR A 37 24.74 17.25 -28.22
C THR A 37 26.00 16.91 -29.03
N ALA A 38 25.88 15.92 -29.94
CA ALA A 38 26.91 15.50 -30.88
C ALA A 38 26.35 15.27 -32.31
N ASP A 39 27.24 15.36 -33.29
CA ASP A 39 26.92 15.25 -34.72
C ASP A 39 26.71 13.79 -35.18
N SER A 40 26.32 13.60 -36.44
CA SER A 40 26.12 12.28 -37.04
C SER A 40 27.42 11.47 -37.18
N THR A 41 28.57 12.15 -37.23
CA THR A 41 29.90 11.54 -37.30
C THR A 41 30.22 10.80 -36.02
N PHE A 42 29.98 11.44 -34.86
CA PHE A 42 30.11 10.82 -33.54
C PHE A 42 29.32 9.52 -33.46
N TRP A 43 28.01 9.55 -33.75
CA TRP A 43 27.16 8.36 -33.64
C TRP A 43 27.51 7.27 -34.65
N SER A 44 28.02 7.64 -35.81
CA SER A 44 28.50 6.68 -36.82
C SER A 44 29.77 5.98 -36.37
N ASN A 45 30.71 6.73 -35.79
CA ASN A 45 31.94 6.18 -35.23
C ASN A 45 31.63 5.28 -34.02
N LEU A 46 30.75 5.72 -33.12
CA LEU A 46 30.34 4.96 -31.93
C LEU A 46 29.73 3.60 -32.30
N ALA A 47 28.82 3.58 -33.27
CA ALA A 47 28.19 2.36 -33.76
C ALA A 47 29.24 1.42 -34.36
N ARG A 48 30.10 1.93 -35.25
CA ARG A 48 31.15 1.14 -35.91
C ARG A 48 32.10 0.51 -34.89
N GLU A 49 32.65 1.30 -33.97
CA GLU A 49 33.59 0.81 -32.96
C GLU A 49 32.92 -0.19 -32.00
N SER A 50 31.68 0.08 -31.57
CA SER A 50 30.94 -0.85 -30.72
C SER A 50 30.71 -2.20 -31.39
N GLN A 51 30.37 -2.22 -32.69
CA GLN A 51 30.18 -3.46 -33.43
C GLN A 51 31.49 -4.22 -33.64
N GLN A 52 32.58 -3.51 -33.96
CA GLN A 52 33.90 -4.13 -34.13
C GLN A 52 34.40 -4.75 -32.82
N GLU A 53 34.29 -4.05 -31.70
CA GLU A 53 34.67 -4.60 -30.39
C GLU A 53 33.79 -5.79 -29.98
N PHE A 54 32.48 -5.73 -30.26
CA PHE A 54 31.58 -6.84 -29.98
C PHE A 54 31.95 -8.09 -30.79
N GLN A 55 32.25 -7.94 -32.08
CA GLN A 55 32.73 -9.02 -32.93
C GLN A 55 34.06 -9.61 -32.42
N ARG A 56 35.02 -8.76 -32.05
CA ARG A 56 36.31 -9.19 -31.48
C ARG A 56 36.15 -9.94 -30.16
N SER A 57 35.15 -9.59 -29.36
CA SER A 57 34.91 -10.25 -28.07
C SER A 57 34.44 -11.70 -28.18
N GLY A 58 33.93 -12.12 -29.35
CA GLY A 58 33.33 -13.45 -29.53
C GLY A 58 32.06 -13.69 -28.71
N THR A 59 31.49 -12.66 -28.09
CA THR A 59 30.30 -12.78 -27.24
C THR A 59 29.07 -13.06 -28.10
N GLU A 60 28.25 -14.03 -27.70
CA GLU A 60 26.98 -14.32 -28.36
C GLU A 60 25.93 -13.21 -28.12
N GLY A 61 25.04 -13.01 -29.10
CA GLY A 61 23.91 -12.08 -28.99
C GLY A 61 24.05 -10.83 -29.86
N LYS A 62 23.43 -9.72 -29.43
CA LYS A 62 23.43 -8.45 -30.17
C LYS A 62 24.32 -7.41 -29.47
N CYS A 63 25.18 -6.75 -30.24
CA CYS A 63 25.90 -5.58 -29.76
C CYS A 63 24.92 -4.52 -29.23
N ILE A 64 25.26 -3.89 -28.11
CA ILE A 64 24.56 -2.72 -27.59
C ILE A 64 25.41 -1.51 -27.97
N GLU A 65 24.96 -0.71 -28.91
CA GLU A 65 25.67 0.50 -29.37
C GLU A 65 25.41 1.69 -28.45
N ALA A 66 24.18 1.78 -27.92
CA ALA A 66 23.73 2.85 -27.04
C ALA A 66 22.53 2.40 -26.19
N ARG A 67 22.01 3.30 -25.35
CA ARG A 67 20.75 3.11 -24.62
C ARG A 67 19.79 4.26 -24.86
N GLU A 68 18.52 4.00 -24.59
CA GLU A 68 17.44 4.97 -24.70
C GLU A 68 16.66 5.02 -23.40
N LEU A 69 16.44 6.22 -22.86
CA LEU A 69 15.41 6.52 -21.89
C LEU A 69 14.15 6.99 -22.61
N ILE A 70 13.00 6.46 -22.20
CA ILE A 70 11.68 6.94 -22.59
C ILE A 70 11.05 7.51 -21.33
N ILE A 71 10.90 8.83 -21.30
CA ILE A 71 10.47 9.61 -20.13
C ILE A 71 9.08 10.15 -20.43
N ALA A 72 8.06 9.67 -19.74
CA ALA A 72 6.71 10.20 -19.86
C ALA A 72 6.60 11.51 -19.07
N LEU A 73 6.02 12.53 -19.70
CA LEU A 73 5.79 13.85 -19.11
C LEU A 73 4.29 14.01 -18.75
N PRO A 74 3.97 14.69 -17.66
CA PRO A 74 2.59 15.08 -17.36
C PRO A 74 2.03 16.03 -18.43
N GLU A 75 0.71 16.03 -18.61
CA GLU A 75 0.04 16.85 -19.62
C GLU A 75 0.31 18.35 -19.48
N ILE A 76 0.59 18.86 -18.26
CA ILE A 76 0.95 20.26 -18.04
C ILE A 76 2.17 20.69 -18.87
N TYR A 77 3.04 19.74 -19.26
CA TYR A 77 4.21 20.04 -20.08
C TYR A 77 3.88 20.45 -21.51
N THR A 78 2.66 20.22 -22.00
CA THR A 78 2.24 20.70 -23.31
C THR A 78 2.04 22.22 -23.36
N GLN A 79 2.05 22.88 -22.20
CA GLN A 79 1.97 24.34 -22.07
C GLN A 79 3.34 25.02 -22.13
N TYR A 80 4.43 24.27 -21.94
CA TYR A 80 5.80 24.79 -22.01
C TYR A 80 6.33 24.73 -23.44
N GLU A 81 7.34 25.56 -23.73
CA GLU A 81 8.00 25.57 -25.03
C GLU A 81 8.75 24.22 -25.24
N PRO A 82 8.40 23.44 -26.29
CA PRO A 82 8.94 22.09 -26.49
C PRO A 82 10.46 22.01 -26.55
N GLN A 83 11.13 22.97 -27.20
CA GLN A 83 12.58 22.95 -27.38
C GLN A 83 13.31 23.21 -26.07
N GLN A 84 12.82 24.14 -25.24
CA GLN A 84 13.36 24.44 -23.91
C GLN A 84 13.26 23.21 -23.00
N VAL A 85 12.06 22.62 -22.89
CA VAL A 85 11.86 21.38 -22.10
C VAL A 85 12.83 20.30 -22.54
N LEU A 86 12.95 20.07 -23.86
CA LEU A 86 13.83 19.03 -24.38
C LEU A 86 15.31 19.33 -24.08
N THR A 87 15.72 20.59 -24.18
CA THR A 87 17.08 21.05 -23.89
C THR A 87 17.41 20.84 -22.41
N ASP A 88 16.55 21.28 -21.49
CA ASP A 88 16.75 21.14 -20.05
C ASP A 88 16.97 19.68 -19.62
N PHE A 89 16.11 18.78 -20.12
CA PHE A 89 16.21 17.35 -19.80
C PHE A 89 17.48 16.70 -20.36
N THR A 90 17.92 17.15 -21.54
CA THR A 90 19.08 16.57 -22.22
C THR A 90 20.38 17.10 -21.62
N GLU A 91 20.46 18.39 -21.37
CA GLU A 91 21.62 19.02 -20.73
C GLU A 91 21.77 18.59 -19.28
N GLU A 92 20.68 18.37 -18.52
CA GLU A 92 20.80 17.80 -17.17
C GLU A 92 21.43 16.39 -17.20
N PHE A 93 21.06 15.56 -18.18
CA PHE A 93 21.69 14.24 -18.37
C PHE A 93 23.16 14.37 -18.73
N ARG A 94 23.46 15.21 -19.73
CA ARG A 94 24.82 15.42 -20.22
C ARG A 94 25.72 15.98 -19.12
N ARG A 95 25.27 16.97 -18.37
CA ARG A 95 25.99 17.57 -17.24
C ARG A 95 26.29 16.56 -16.16
N ARG A 96 25.31 15.71 -15.81
CA ARG A 96 25.45 14.72 -14.74
C ARG A 96 26.35 13.54 -15.12
N TYR A 97 26.26 13.05 -16.36
CA TYR A 97 26.95 11.81 -16.77
C TYR A 97 28.12 12.03 -17.75
N GLY A 98 28.26 13.23 -18.32
CA GLY A 98 29.35 13.60 -19.23
C GLY A 98 29.36 12.76 -20.51
N VAL A 99 28.20 12.40 -21.04
CA VAL A 99 28.06 11.59 -22.26
C VAL A 99 27.16 12.29 -23.27
N GLU A 100 27.44 12.04 -24.54
CA GLU A 100 26.68 12.62 -25.64
C GLU A 100 25.31 11.95 -25.81
N CYS A 101 24.34 12.77 -26.18
CA CYS A 101 22.92 12.47 -26.19
C CYS A 101 22.24 12.98 -27.48
N VAL A 102 21.18 12.27 -27.88
CA VAL A 102 20.20 12.73 -28.87
C VAL A 102 18.82 12.52 -28.31
N SER A 103 18.00 13.55 -28.32
CA SER A 103 16.65 13.48 -27.78
C SER A 103 15.60 14.01 -28.75
N ALA A 104 14.36 13.55 -28.55
CA ALA A 104 13.19 13.97 -29.31
C ALA A 104 11.95 13.96 -28.42
N LEU A 105 11.10 14.97 -28.57
CA LEU A 105 9.86 15.14 -27.79
C LEU A 105 8.65 14.80 -28.66
N HIS A 106 7.87 13.80 -28.23
CA HIS A 106 6.78 13.22 -28.99
C HIS A 106 5.45 13.20 -28.25
N HIS A 107 4.36 13.10 -29.02
CA HIS A 107 3.13 12.45 -28.60
C HIS A 107 2.97 11.07 -29.24
N ASN A 108 2.35 10.13 -28.54
CA ASN A 108 1.84 8.93 -29.21
C ASN A 108 0.74 9.29 -30.24
N LYS A 109 0.39 8.37 -31.15
CA LYS A 109 -0.60 8.63 -32.20
C LYS A 109 -1.95 9.17 -31.69
N ARG A 110 -2.39 8.70 -30.52
CA ARG A 110 -3.66 9.12 -29.89
C ARG A 110 -3.54 10.42 -29.06
N LYS A 111 -2.36 11.05 -28.99
CA LYS A 111 -2.06 12.24 -28.17
C LYS A 111 -2.49 12.10 -26.69
N THR A 112 -2.26 10.91 -26.13
CA THR A 112 -2.53 10.58 -24.72
C THR A 112 -1.26 10.37 -23.89
N ASN A 113 -0.09 10.41 -24.52
CA ASN A 113 1.20 10.20 -23.86
C ASN A 113 2.26 11.12 -24.45
N TYR A 114 2.53 12.23 -23.76
CA TYR A 114 3.60 13.17 -24.06
C TYR A 114 4.91 12.62 -23.47
N HIS A 115 5.95 12.44 -24.28
CA HIS A 115 7.16 11.76 -23.82
C HIS A 115 8.42 12.16 -24.57
N ILE A 116 9.54 12.13 -23.85
CA ILE A 116 10.89 12.32 -24.39
C ILE A 116 11.50 10.94 -24.68
N HIS A 117 12.06 10.80 -25.88
CA HIS A 117 13.09 9.82 -26.17
C HIS A 117 14.45 10.48 -25.93
N LEU A 118 15.29 9.89 -25.08
CA LEU A 118 16.67 10.35 -24.83
C LEU A 118 17.63 9.19 -25.06
N ILE A 119 18.31 9.22 -26.20
CA ILE A 119 19.35 8.27 -26.58
C ILE A 119 20.68 8.81 -26.05
N PHE A 120 21.46 7.96 -25.39
CA PHE A 120 22.76 8.35 -24.84
C PHE A 120 23.83 7.29 -25.09
N SER A 121 25.07 7.74 -25.23
CA SER A 121 26.24 6.87 -25.39
C SER A 121 26.64 6.22 -24.05
N GLU A 122 26.98 4.93 -24.06
CA GLU A 122 27.63 4.27 -22.91
C GLU A 122 29.14 4.58 -22.83
N ARG A 123 29.66 5.42 -23.73
CA ARG A 123 31.08 5.78 -23.85
C ARG A 123 31.27 7.27 -24.02
N ARG A 124 32.45 7.77 -23.69
CA ARG A 124 32.88 9.13 -23.98
C ARG A 124 33.85 9.14 -25.15
N LEU A 125 33.87 10.23 -25.89
CA LEU A 125 34.92 10.46 -26.88
C LEU A 125 36.24 10.68 -26.13
N LEU A 126 37.32 10.04 -26.57
CA LEU A 126 38.65 10.32 -26.05
C LEU A 126 39.13 11.69 -26.58
N PRO A 127 39.88 12.49 -25.79
CA PRO A 127 40.48 13.72 -26.29
C PRO A 127 41.37 13.48 -27.52
N GLU A 128 42.09 12.37 -27.52
CA GLU A 128 42.88 11.87 -28.63
C GLU A 128 42.59 10.37 -28.83
N PRO A 129 42.56 9.86 -30.07
CA PRO A 129 42.35 8.43 -30.31
C PRO A 129 43.43 7.58 -29.63
N ASP A 130 43.04 6.49 -28.96
CA ASP A 130 43.97 5.49 -28.45
C ASP A 130 44.42 4.59 -29.61
N VAL A 131 45.68 4.74 -30.01
CA VAL A 131 46.24 4.08 -31.19
C VAL A 131 47.30 3.07 -30.76
N LYS A 132 47.07 1.80 -31.06
CA LYS A 132 48.07 0.75 -30.84
C LYS A 132 48.92 0.55 -32.08
N VAL A 133 50.20 0.86 -31.91
CA VAL A 133 51.24 0.70 -32.92
C VAL A 133 52.02 -0.58 -32.67
N ALA A 134 52.27 -1.34 -33.73
CA ALA A 134 53.07 -2.55 -33.64
C ALA A 134 54.54 -2.21 -33.34
N SER A 135 55.02 -2.54 -32.14
CA SER A 135 56.43 -2.36 -31.76
C SER A 135 57.39 -3.30 -32.50
N ARG A 136 56.86 -4.39 -33.04
CA ARG A 136 57.52 -5.37 -33.92
C ARG A 136 56.49 -5.91 -34.91
N SER A 137 56.93 -6.45 -36.04
CA SER A 137 56.00 -7.07 -36.98
C SER A 137 55.21 -8.21 -36.33
N VAL A 138 53.89 -8.22 -36.52
CA VAL A 138 52.95 -9.22 -35.99
C VAL A 138 52.30 -9.95 -37.15
N PHE A 139 52.13 -11.26 -36.99
CA PHE A 139 51.67 -12.16 -38.04
C PHE A 139 50.40 -12.88 -37.58
N PHE A 140 49.39 -12.95 -38.45
CA PHE A 140 48.14 -13.66 -38.22
C PHE A 140 47.90 -14.68 -39.33
N ASP A 141 47.49 -15.89 -38.95
CA ASP A 141 47.13 -16.94 -39.90
C ASP A 141 45.76 -16.70 -40.56
N GLU A 142 45.31 -17.65 -41.39
CA GLU A 142 44.05 -17.57 -42.13
C GLU A 142 42.81 -17.53 -41.23
N THR A 143 42.96 -17.95 -39.96
CA THR A 143 41.90 -17.93 -38.94
C THR A 143 41.90 -16.65 -38.11
N GLY A 144 42.87 -15.76 -38.34
CA GLY A 144 43.07 -14.55 -37.54
C GLY A 144 43.79 -14.82 -36.21
N LYS A 145 44.39 -16.00 -36.01
CA LYS A 145 45.17 -16.33 -34.82
C LYS A 145 46.61 -15.85 -34.99
N ARG A 146 47.15 -15.26 -33.92
CA ARG A 146 48.53 -14.75 -33.92
C ARG A 146 49.53 -15.90 -34.00
N VAL A 147 50.44 -15.83 -34.97
CA VAL A 147 51.57 -16.76 -35.12
C VAL A 147 52.91 -16.09 -34.79
N ARG A 148 53.95 -16.87 -34.54
CA ARG A 148 55.23 -16.35 -34.00
C ARG A 148 56.12 -15.76 -35.08
N THR A 149 56.07 -16.29 -36.29
CA THR A 149 57.02 -15.98 -37.36
C THR A 149 56.35 -15.78 -38.71
N LYS A 150 57.00 -15.01 -39.59
CA LYS A 150 56.55 -14.83 -40.98
C LYS A 150 56.51 -16.16 -41.75
N LYS A 151 57.41 -17.11 -41.43
CA LYS A 151 57.49 -18.41 -42.12
C LYS A 151 56.20 -19.21 -41.99
N GLU A 152 55.53 -19.12 -40.84
CA GLU A 152 54.28 -19.85 -40.58
C GLU A 152 53.13 -19.44 -41.50
N ILE A 153 53.17 -18.25 -42.10
CA ILE A 153 52.16 -17.70 -43.01
C ILE A 153 52.66 -17.52 -44.44
N THR A 154 53.89 -17.95 -44.73
CA THR A 154 54.47 -17.90 -46.07
C THR A 154 54.19 -19.23 -46.78
N GLY A 155 53.66 -19.17 -48.00
CA GLY A 155 53.43 -20.33 -48.86
C GLY A 155 54.73 -20.83 -49.51
N GLU A 156 54.64 -21.97 -50.20
CA GLU A 156 55.77 -22.56 -50.93
C GLU A 156 56.27 -21.65 -52.07
N ASP A 157 55.42 -20.76 -52.56
CA ASP A 157 55.70 -19.71 -53.54
C ASP A 157 56.45 -18.48 -52.95
N GLY A 158 56.73 -18.49 -51.64
CA GLY A 158 57.38 -17.39 -50.94
C GLY A 158 56.46 -16.19 -50.66
N GLN A 159 55.18 -16.25 -51.03
CA GLN A 159 54.20 -15.20 -50.78
C GLN A 159 53.42 -15.47 -49.48
N ILE A 160 52.78 -14.42 -48.94
CA ILE A 160 51.91 -14.59 -47.77
C ILE A 160 50.64 -15.34 -48.22
N ARG A 161 50.31 -16.44 -47.55
CA ARG A 161 49.14 -17.26 -47.89
C ARG A 161 47.87 -16.42 -47.82
N LYS A 162 46.96 -16.67 -48.76
CA LYS A 162 45.69 -15.95 -48.88
C LYS A 162 44.89 -16.03 -47.57
N GLY A 163 44.57 -14.88 -46.98
CA GLY A 163 43.85 -14.78 -45.70
C GLY A 163 44.74 -14.51 -44.49
N CYS A 164 46.06 -14.69 -44.59
CA CYS A 164 47.00 -14.30 -43.53
C CYS A 164 47.26 -12.79 -43.55
N THR A 165 47.44 -12.18 -42.37
CA THR A 165 47.68 -10.73 -42.23
C THR A 165 49.02 -10.44 -41.59
N VAL A 166 49.78 -9.49 -42.15
CA VAL A 166 51.03 -9.00 -41.59
C VAL A 166 50.86 -7.53 -41.21
N ILE A 167 51.16 -7.22 -39.95
CA ILE A 167 51.21 -5.86 -39.44
C ILE A 167 52.68 -5.55 -39.21
N LYS A 168 53.25 -4.62 -39.97
CA LYS A 168 54.68 -4.29 -39.88
C LYS A 168 54.96 -3.46 -38.64
N LYS A 169 56.22 -3.50 -38.19
CA LYS A 169 56.70 -2.58 -37.14
C LYS A 169 56.40 -1.13 -37.55
N GLY A 170 55.79 -0.36 -36.65
CA GLY A 170 55.39 1.02 -36.88
C GLY A 170 54.00 1.19 -37.49
N GLU A 171 53.33 0.12 -37.92
CA GLU A 171 51.95 0.21 -38.41
C GLU A 171 50.94 0.19 -37.25
N VAL A 172 49.88 0.97 -37.41
CA VAL A 172 48.72 0.98 -36.52
C VAL A 172 47.87 -0.26 -36.80
N TYR A 173 47.59 -1.04 -35.76
CA TYR A 173 46.71 -2.23 -35.90
C TYR A 173 45.38 -2.10 -35.16
N GLU A 174 45.29 -1.18 -34.22
CA GLU A 174 44.07 -0.93 -33.47
C GLU A 174 43.99 0.56 -33.16
N SER A 175 42.82 1.16 -33.33
CA SER A 175 42.54 2.55 -32.98
C SER A 175 41.16 2.61 -32.35
N HIS A 176 41.08 3.21 -31.16
CA HIS A 176 39.85 3.46 -30.42
C HIS A 176 39.61 4.97 -30.32
N LEU A 177 38.42 5.40 -30.72
CA LEU A 177 37.97 6.79 -30.60
C LEU A 177 37.27 7.03 -29.27
N PHE A 178 36.74 5.97 -28.64
CA PHE A 178 35.92 6.07 -27.46
C PHE A 178 36.55 5.36 -26.26
N THR A 179 36.14 5.78 -25.06
CA THR A 179 36.44 5.03 -23.83
C THR A 179 35.85 3.62 -23.89
N THR A 180 36.31 2.76 -22.98
CA THR A 180 35.56 1.54 -22.66
C THR A 180 34.14 1.87 -22.21
N LYS A 181 33.23 0.90 -22.33
CA LYS A 181 31.84 1.07 -21.90
C LYS A 181 31.75 1.30 -20.40
N ASP A 182 31.05 2.35 -20.03
CA ASP A 182 30.70 2.62 -18.65
C ASP A 182 29.63 1.61 -18.17
N THR A 183 30.03 0.76 -17.23
CA THR A 183 29.16 -0.29 -16.70
C THR A 183 28.06 0.24 -15.79
N ARG A 184 28.16 1.49 -15.31
CA ARG A 184 27.15 2.13 -14.45
C ARG A 184 25.77 2.13 -15.12
N PHE A 185 25.72 2.41 -16.42
CA PHE A 185 24.47 2.46 -17.20
C PHE A 185 23.77 1.10 -17.35
N LYS A 186 24.42 0.00 -16.98
CA LYS A 186 23.84 -1.35 -17.01
C LYS A 186 23.07 -1.69 -15.73
N GLY A 187 23.38 -1.02 -14.61
CA GLY A 187 22.90 -1.40 -13.28
C GLY A 187 21.49 -0.90 -12.95
N GLU A 188 20.78 -1.65 -12.10
CA GLU A 188 19.53 -1.18 -11.47
C GLU A 188 19.74 0.09 -10.61
N PRO A 189 20.89 0.32 -9.93
CA PRO A 189 21.15 1.57 -9.23
C PRO A 189 21.05 2.81 -10.12
N PHE A 190 21.59 2.76 -11.35
CA PHE A 190 21.50 3.87 -12.30
C PHE A 190 20.04 4.17 -12.68
N LEU A 191 19.25 3.13 -13.00
CA LEU A 191 17.84 3.34 -13.37
C LEU A 191 17.00 3.88 -12.19
N ARG A 192 17.35 3.54 -10.95
CA ARG A 192 16.72 4.10 -9.75
C ARG A 192 17.09 5.56 -9.56
N GLU A 193 18.38 5.89 -9.64
CA GLU A 193 18.88 7.27 -9.53
C GLU A 193 18.24 8.17 -10.59
N ILE A 194 18.27 7.77 -11.86
CA ILE A 194 17.76 8.63 -12.94
C ILE A 194 16.25 8.83 -12.87
N LYS A 195 15.51 7.88 -12.28
CA LYS A 195 14.09 8.05 -11.97
C LYS A 195 13.88 9.13 -10.93
N GLU A 196 14.68 9.15 -9.86
CA GLU A 196 14.61 10.18 -8.83
C GLU A 196 14.93 11.55 -9.43
N VAL A 197 16.08 11.66 -10.13
CA VAL A 197 16.54 12.90 -10.78
C VAL A 197 15.47 13.52 -11.69
N TYR A 198 14.93 12.73 -12.62
CA TYR A 198 13.92 13.27 -13.53
C TYR A 198 12.56 13.47 -12.88
N THR A 199 12.22 12.74 -11.83
CA THR A 199 10.99 13.02 -11.07
C THR A 199 11.10 14.37 -10.36
N GLU A 200 12.25 14.66 -9.76
CA GLU A 200 12.54 15.94 -9.12
C GLU A 200 12.54 17.07 -10.14
N LEU A 201 13.24 16.90 -11.28
CA LEU A 201 13.22 17.88 -12.37
C LEU A 201 11.79 18.12 -12.87
N ILE A 202 10.99 17.06 -13.02
CA ILE A 202 9.61 17.18 -13.45
C ILE A 202 8.80 18.03 -12.47
N ASN A 203 8.94 17.74 -11.17
CA ASN A 203 8.21 18.40 -10.10
C ASN A 203 8.61 19.86 -9.90
N CYS A 204 9.83 20.26 -10.26
CA CYS A 204 10.26 21.67 -10.22
C CYS A 204 9.38 22.57 -11.11
N HIS A 205 8.82 22.03 -12.20
CA HIS A 205 7.90 22.77 -13.09
C HIS A 205 6.42 22.56 -12.75
N ILE A 206 6.09 21.93 -11.61
CA ILE A 206 4.72 21.72 -11.16
C ILE A 206 4.50 22.56 -9.90
N SER A 207 3.78 23.68 -10.05
CA SER A 207 3.52 24.61 -8.95
C SER A 207 2.65 24.00 -7.85
N ASP A 208 1.68 23.18 -8.23
CA ASP A 208 0.78 22.49 -7.30
C ASP A 208 1.46 21.23 -6.72
N PRO A 209 1.80 21.22 -5.42
CA PRO A 209 2.41 20.05 -4.80
C PRO A 209 1.55 18.81 -4.93
N GLU A 210 0.22 18.91 -5.05
CA GLU A 210 -0.68 17.76 -5.20
C GLU A 210 -0.48 17.00 -6.51
N GLN A 211 -0.03 17.70 -7.54
CA GLN A 211 0.27 17.13 -8.85
C GLN A 211 1.69 16.57 -8.98
N HIS A 212 2.53 16.74 -7.95
CA HIS A 212 3.88 16.18 -7.92
C HIS A 212 3.87 14.67 -8.15
N LEU A 213 4.72 14.24 -9.07
CA LEU A 213 4.97 12.84 -9.35
C LEU A 213 5.81 12.22 -8.22
N LYS A 214 5.63 10.93 -8.00
CA LYS A 214 6.49 10.10 -7.14
C LYS A 214 7.16 9.00 -7.97
N VAL A 215 8.38 8.62 -7.60
CA VAL A 215 8.95 7.37 -8.13
C VAL A 215 8.15 6.20 -7.55
N PHE A 216 7.69 5.30 -8.41
CA PHE A 216 6.98 4.11 -7.93
C PHE A 216 7.92 3.22 -7.13
N ASP A 217 7.60 3.01 -5.86
CA ASP A 217 8.31 2.07 -4.99
C ASP A 217 7.69 0.67 -5.09
N LYS A 218 8.51 -0.29 -5.53
CA LYS A 218 8.13 -1.72 -5.61
C LYS A 218 7.80 -2.29 -4.23
N ASN A 219 8.40 -1.74 -3.18
CA ASN A 219 8.23 -2.16 -1.79
C ASN A 219 7.04 -1.49 -1.09
N SER A 220 6.33 -0.58 -1.78
CA SER A 220 5.12 0.05 -1.24
C SER A 220 3.96 -0.94 -1.12
N VAL A 221 2.87 -0.52 -0.49
CA VAL A 221 1.61 -1.28 -0.40
C VAL A 221 0.93 -1.53 -1.77
N TYR A 222 1.37 -0.85 -2.82
CA TYR A 222 0.72 -0.89 -4.13
C TYR A 222 1.25 -2.03 -5.02
N LEU A 223 0.38 -2.50 -5.91
CA LEU A 223 0.70 -3.46 -6.97
C LEU A 223 0.99 -2.72 -8.29
N PRO A 224 2.13 -3.02 -8.95
CA PRO A 224 2.46 -2.43 -10.25
C PRO A 224 1.63 -3.03 -11.38
N ALA A 225 1.10 -2.20 -12.26
CA ALA A 225 0.42 -2.65 -13.47
C ALA A 225 1.42 -3.22 -14.49
N LYS A 226 0.98 -4.25 -15.25
CA LYS A 226 1.74 -4.81 -16.37
C LYS A 226 1.46 -4.03 -17.66
N LYS A 227 2.52 -3.70 -18.41
CA LYS A 227 2.39 -3.09 -19.74
C LYS A 227 1.79 -4.10 -20.72
N ILE A 228 0.78 -3.67 -21.47
CA ILE A 228 0.20 -4.45 -22.57
C ILE A 228 0.99 -4.08 -23.84
N GLY A 229 1.63 -5.08 -24.46
CA GLY A 229 2.34 -4.92 -25.73
C GLY A 229 1.37 -4.84 -26.91
N LYS A 230 1.82 -4.25 -28.02
CA LYS A 230 1.04 -4.22 -29.27
C LYS A 230 0.84 -5.65 -29.79
N ASN A 231 -0.39 -6.00 -30.18
CA ASN A 231 -0.79 -7.33 -30.68
C ASN A 231 -0.51 -8.48 -29.69
N ASN A 232 -0.65 -8.25 -28.38
CA ASN A 232 -0.43 -9.30 -27.40
C ASN A 232 -1.63 -10.25 -27.34
N PRO A 233 -1.46 -11.57 -27.59
CA PRO A 233 -2.57 -12.53 -27.55
C PRO A 233 -3.23 -12.66 -26.16
N LYS A 234 -2.59 -12.16 -25.09
CA LYS A 234 -3.09 -12.13 -23.71
C LYS A 234 -3.56 -10.74 -23.26
N GLU A 235 -3.88 -9.84 -24.19
CA GLU A 235 -4.28 -8.46 -23.88
C GLU A 235 -5.45 -8.39 -22.88
N ASP A 236 -6.53 -9.13 -23.13
CA ASP A 236 -7.71 -9.12 -22.27
C ASP A 236 -7.42 -9.65 -20.86
N GLU A 237 -6.59 -10.70 -20.77
CA GLU A 237 -6.17 -11.26 -19.49
C GLU A 237 -5.33 -10.24 -18.69
N ILE A 238 -4.34 -9.62 -19.33
CA ILE A 238 -3.50 -8.59 -18.67
C ILE A 238 -4.35 -7.39 -18.25
N LYS A 239 -5.34 -7.00 -19.06
CA LYS A 239 -6.28 -5.92 -18.75
C LYS A 239 -7.13 -6.24 -17.50
N ALA A 240 -7.67 -7.46 -17.43
CA ALA A 240 -8.44 -7.92 -16.27
C ALA A 240 -7.58 -8.02 -15.00
N ASP A 241 -6.36 -8.56 -15.13
CA ASP A 241 -5.38 -8.62 -14.05
C ASP A 241 -5.00 -7.22 -13.54
N ASN A 242 -4.79 -6.26 -14.45
CA ASN A 242 -4.50 -4.87 -14.10
C ASN A 242 -5.67 -4.18 -13.41
N ALA A 243 -6.92 -4.48 -13.80
CA ALA A 243 -8.10 -3.98 -13.11
C ALA A 243 -8.15 -4.46 -11.64
N ALA A 244 -7.81 -5.73 -11.38
CA ALA A 244 -7.72 -6.25 -10.01
C ALA A 244 -6.59 -5.59 -9.21
N ARG A 245 -5.43 -5.31 -9.82
CA ARG A 245 -4.35 -4.54 -9.17
C ARG A 245 -4.80 -3.12 -8.80
N GLN A 246 -5.56 -2.45 -9.67
CA GLN A 246 -6.11 -1.13 -9.38
C GLN A 246 -7.11 -1.17 -8.22
N GLU A 247 -7.95 -2.19 -8.15
CA GLU A 247 -8.90 -2.35 -7.05
C GLU A 247 -8.22 -2.64 -5.71
N TRP A 248 -7.18 -3.48 -5.71
CA TRP A 248 -6.29 -3.63 -4.55
C TRP A 248 -5.69 -2.28 -4.12
N ASN A 249 -5.13 -1.52 -5.06
CA ASN A 249 -4.53 -0.21 -4.75
C ASN A 249 -5.55 0.78 -4.17
N ARG A 250 -6.81 0.77 -4.64
CA ARG A 250 -7.91 1.55 -4.06
C ARG A 250 -8.22 1.10 -2.62
N THR A 251 -8.26 -0.20 -2.38
CA THR A 251 -8.52 -0.76 -1.05
C THR A 251 -7.38 -0.46 -0.07
N ALA A 252 -6.13 -0.50 -0.52
CA ALA A 252 -4.97 -0.09 0.26
C ALA A 252 -5.02 1.40 0.64
N ASP A 253 -5.44 2.27 -0.29
CA ASP A 253 -5.68 3.69 0.03
C ASP A 253 -6.73 3.84 1.14
N MET A 254 -7.86 3.11 1.05
CA MET A 254 -8.90 3.13 2.09
C MET A 254 -8.39 2.61 3.45
N ALA A 255 -7.60 1.54 3.46
CA ALA A 255 -7.02 0.99 4.68
C ALA A 255 -6.12 2.01 5.40
N LEU A 256 -5.27 2.70 4.65
CA LEU A 256 -4.42 3.77 5.20
C LEU A 256 -5.27 4.92 5.78
N LEU A 257 -6.36 5.31 5.12
CA LEU A 257 -7.25 6.36 5.61
C LEU A 257 -8.01 5.97 6.89
N SER A 258 -8.46 4.72 6.99
CA SER A 258 -9.10 4.18 8.20
C SER A 258 -8.11 4.01 9.36
N GLY A 259 -6.81 4.23 9.15
CA GLY A 259 -5.79 4.19 10.20
C GLY A 259 -5.07 2.84 10.33
N ILE A 260 -5.30 1.89 9.41
CA ILE A 260 -4.53 0.65 9.37
C ILE A 260 -3.08 1.00 9.01
N SER A 261 -2.14 0.50 9.81
CA SER A 261 -0.71 0.77 9.60
C SER A 261 -0.21 0.23 8.25
N GLU A 262 0.72 0.96 7.63
CA GLU A 262 1.36 0.54 6.38
C GLU A 262 2.03 -0.84 6.50
N ALA A 263 2.68 -1.11 7.64
CA ALA A 263 3.29 -2.40 7.93
C ALA A 263 2.28 -3.56 7.87
N LYS A 264 1.06 -3.36 8.39
CA LYS A 264 0.01 -4.38 8.32
C LYS A 264 -0.48 -4.61 6.90
N ILE A 265 -0.62 -3.55 6.10
CA ILE A 265 -1.03 -3.68 4.69
C ILE A 265 0.06 -4.39 3.88
N LEU A 266 1.34 -4.12 4.16
CA LEU A 266 2.47 -4.83 3.56
C LEU A 266 2.50 -6.31 3.94
N GLU A 267 2.23 -6.63 5.21
CA GLU A 267 2.08 -8.02 5.67
C GLU A 267 0.98 -8.74 4.89
N VAL A 268 -0.20 -8.13 4.74
CA VAL A 268 -1.32 -8.68 3.95
C VAL A 268 -0.92 -8.84 2.48
N LYS A 269 -0.27 -7.84 1.86
CA LYS A 269 0.24 -7.96 0.49
C LYS A 269 1.19 -9.15 0.35
N GLN A 270 2.06 -9.35 1.32
CA GLN A 270 3.04 -10.43 1.31
C GLN A 270 2.37 -11.81 1.44
N THR A 271 1.54 -12.01 2.47
CA THR A 271 0.92 -13.30 2.78
C THR A 271 -0.23 -13.64 1.84
N GLU A 272 -1.13 -12.70 1.58
CA GLU A 272 -2.35 -12.94 0.82
C GLU A 272 -2.15 -12.88 -0.70
N ILE A 273 -1.08 -12.23 -1.17
CA ILE A 273 -0.81 -12.10 -2.62
C ILE A 273 0.49 -12.79 -3.02
N HIS A 274 1.64 -12.38 -2.49
CA HIS A 274 2.93 -12.88 -2.98
C HIS A 274 3.14 -14.36 -2.67
N GLU A 275 2.90 -14.78 -1.44
CA GLU A 275 3.06 -16.18 -1.03
C GLU A 275 2.01 -17.09 -1.68
N LYS A 276 0.73 -16.70 -1.65
CA LYS A 276 -0.35 -17.46 -2.31
C LYS A 276 -0.14 -17.57 -3.82
N ALA A 277 0.30 -16.51 -4.49
CA ALA A 277 0.64 -16.58 -5.92
C ALA A 277 1.81 -17.55 -6.17
N SER A 278 2.86 -17.49 -5.34
CA SER A 278 4.03 -18.37 -5.47
C SER A 278 3.66 -19.85 -5.24
N GLN A 279 2.88 -20.14 -4.20
CA GLN A 279 2.37 -21.49 -3.92
C GLN A 279 1.47 -22.00 -5.04
N SER A 280 0.62 -21.12 -5.59
CA SER A 280 -0.29 -21.47 -6.67
C SER A 280 0.47 -21.82 -7.96
N ILE A 281 1.49 -21.04 -8.32
CA ILE A 281 2.38 -21.33 -9.45
C ILE A 281 3.12 -22.66 -9.23
N LYS A 282 3.61 -22.91 -8.01
CA LYS A 282 4.34 -24.15 -7.69
C LYS A 282 3.47 -25.40 -7.77
N SER A 283 2.18 -25.31 -7.43
CA SER A 283 1.25 -26.45 -7.39
C SER A 283 0.49 -26.68 -8.70
N LYS A 284 0.05 -25.63 -9.38
CA LYS A 284 -0.86 -25.72 -10.54
C LYS A 284 -0.25 -25.18 -11.84
N GLY A 285 0.99 -24.70 -11.79
CA GLY A 285 1.58 -23.95 -12.89
C GLY A 285 0.90 -22.60 -13.10
N TRP A 286 1.16 -21.99 -14.26
CA TRP A 286 0.55 -20.71 -14.61
C TRP A 286 -0.80 -20.96 -15.31
N LEU A 287 -1.90 -20.52 -14.69
CA LEU A 287 -3.25 -20.62 -15.24
C LEU A 287 -3.88 -19.23 -15.41
N PRO A 288 -4.59 -18.97 -16.54
CA PRO A 288 -5.27 -17.70 -16.75
C PRO A 288 -6.26 -17.35 -15.64
N GLY A 289 -6.25 -16.10 -15.18
CA GLY A 289 -7.19 -15.57 -14.19
C GLY A 289 -6.94 -15.99 -12.73
N LEU A 290 -5.99 -16.90 -12.47
CA LEU A 290 -5.63 -17.35 -11.12
C LEU A 290 -5.06 -16.20 -10.27
N PHE A 291 -4.18 -15.40 -10.86
CA PHE A 291 -3.61 -14.22 -10.21
C PHE A 291 -4.72 -13.23 -9.79
N ARG A 292 -5.64 -12.90 -10.71
CA ARG A 292 -6.80 -12.06 -10.41
C ARG A 292 -7.64 -12.61 -9.25
N SER A 293 -7.88 -13.91 -9.19
CA SER A 293 -8.63 -14.53 -8.09
C SER A 293 -7.93 -14.34 -6.74
N ILE A 294 -6.61 -14.50 -6.70
CA ILE A 294 -5.80 -14.29 -5.49
C ILE A 294 -5.87 -12.83 -5.04
N VAL A 295 -5.68 -11.88 -5.97
CA VAL A 295 -5.76 -10.44 -5.65
C VAL A 295 -7.15 -10.05 -5.15
N ASN A 296 -8.22 -10.59 -5.75
CA ASN A 296 -9.59 -10.31 -5.30
C ASN A 296 -9.83 -10.82 -3.87
N LYS A 297 -9.35 -12.02 -3.53
CA LYS A 297 -9.45 -12.56 -2.16
C LYS A 297 -8.67 -11.72 -1.16
N ALA A 298 -7.44 -11.30 -1.50
CA ALA A 298 -6.65 -10.42 -0.66
C ALA A 298 -7.34 -9.06 -0.45
N LYS A 299 -7.96 -8.52 -1.51
CA LYS A 299 -8.76 -7.29 -1.44
C LYS A 299 -9.96 -7.47 -0.49
N ASP A 300 -10.71 -8.57 -0.59
CA ASP A 300 -11.84 -8.85 0.32
C ASP A 300 -11.36 -9.00 1.78
N PHE A 301 -10.21 -9.64 2.01
CA PHE A 301 -9.58 -9.76 3.33
C PHE A 301 -9.23 -8.37 3.90
N LEU A 302 -8.59 -7.51 3.11
CA LEU A 302 -8.25 -6.15 3.55
C LEU A 302 -9.50 -5.30 3.80
N GLN A 303 -10.57 -5.46 3.00
CA GLN A 303 -11.85 -4.81 3.26
C GLN A 303 -12.48 -5.25 4.58
N ASN A 304 -12.35 -6.52 4.96
CA ASN A 304 -12.82 -6.99 6.26
C ASN A 304 -12.01 -6.39 7.41
N LEU A 305 -10.67 -6.31 7.28
CA LEU A 305 -9.84 -5.61 8.27
C LEU A 305 -10.24 -4.14 8.46
N ILE A 306 -10.57 -3.44 7.38
CA ILE A 306 -11.09 -2.06 7.45
C ILE A 306 -12.39 -2.03 8.25
N ARG A 307 -13.33 -2.92 7.94
CA ARG A 307 -14.62 -2.99 8.66
C ARG A 307 -14.43 -3.28 10.15
N GLU A 308 -13.53 -4.20 10.49
CA GLU A 308 -13.20 -4.55 11.87
C GLU A 308 -12.57 -3.38 12.62
N HIS A 309 -11.63 -2.67 11.99
CA HIS A 309 -10.99 -1.50 12.58
C HIS A 309 -11.98 -0.34 12.80
N ASP A 310 -12.97 -0.18 11.91
CA ASP A 310 -13.99 0.88 11.99
C ASP A 310 -15.19 0.52 12.91
N MET A 311 -15.20 -0.68 13.53
CA MET A 311 -16.24 -1.08 14.47
C MET A 311 -16.04 -0.43 15.86
N PRO A 312 -17.11 0.10 16.48
CA PRO A 312 -17.05 0.58 17.86
C PRO A 312 -16.74 -0.59 18.81
N PRO A 313 -16.05 -0.35 19.94
CA PRO A 313 -15.78 -1.40 20.92
C PRO A 313 -17.11 -1.93 21.48
N LYS A 314 -17.23 -3.26 21.59
CA LYS A 314 -18.42 -3.89 22.16
C LYS A 314 -18.49 -3.59 23.67
N PRO A 315 -19.65 -3.17 24.21
CA PRO A 315 -19.84 -3.00 25.64
C PRO A 315 -19.52 -4.29 26.41
N VAL A 316 -18.94 -4.14 27.60
CA VAL A 316 -18.59 -5.24 28.50
C VAL A 316 -19.43 -5.11 29.77
N LEU A 317 -20.00 -6.22 30.23
CA LEU A 317 -20.73 -6.27 31.50
C LEU A 317 -19.75 -6.59 32.63
N GLU A 318 -19.69 -5.73 33.64
CA GLU A 318 -18.76 -5.82 34.77
C GLU A 318 -19.37 -6.56 36.00
N ILE A 319 -20.51 -7.24 35.83
CA ILE A 319 -21.21 -7.98 36.90
C ILE A 319 -21.40 -9.44 36.48
N ASP A 320 -21.24 -10.36 37.43
CA ASP A 320 -21.60 -11.77 37.22
C ASP A 320 -23.12 -11.93 37.08
N MET A 321 -23.55 -12.36 35.90
CA MET A 321 -24.96 -12.63 35.60
C MET A 321 -25.55 -13.78 36.42
N ALA A 322 -24.73 -14.71 36.92
CA ALA A 322 -25.19 -15.77 37.80
C ALA A 322 -25.59 -15.20 39.17
N GLU A 323 -24.75 -14.34 39.75
CA GLU A 323 -25.04 -13.65 41.01
C GLU A 323 -26.26 -12.75 40.89
N PHE A 324 -26.36 -11.95 39.82
CA PHE A 324 -27.53 -11.10 39.59
C PHE A 324 -28.84 -11.90 39.50
N ARG A 325 -28.84 -13.06 38.84
CA ARG A 325 -30.01 -13.96 38.79
C ARG A 325 -30.40 -14.49 40.16
N THR A 326 -29.43 -14.78 41.02
CA THR A 326 -29.69 -15.18 42.40
C THR A 326 -30.35 -14.04 43.17
N MET A 327 -29.85 -12.82 43.02
CA MET A 327 -30.48 -11.64 43.63
C MET A 327 -31.90 -11.40 43.10
N GLN A 328 -32.17 -11.56 41.79
CA GLN A 328 -33.52 -11.45 41.24
C GLN A 328 -34.50 -12.45 41.87
N LYS A 329 -34.08 -13.71 42.04
CA LYS A 329 -34.91 -14.73 42.72
C LYS A 329 -35.22 -14.33 44.16
N LEU A 330 -34.25 -13.78 44.88
CA LEU A 330 -34.45 -13.30 46.25
C LEU A 330 -35.39 -12.10 46.29
N MET A 331 -35.26 -11.18 45.35
CA MET A 331 -36.14 -10.02 45.23
C MET A 331 -37.59 -10.43 44.99
N ILE A 332 -37.84 -11.39 44.10
CA ILE A 332 -39.19 -11.94 43.85
C ILE A 332 -39.76 -12.56 45.13
N LYS A 333 -38.99 -13.42 45.81
CA LYS A 333 -39.41 -14.05 47.07
C LYS A 333 -39.74 -13.01 48.14
N ALA A 334 -38.91 -11.98 48.30
CA ALA A 334 -39.13 -10.90 49.27
C ALA A 334 -40.39 -10.09 48.93
N GLN A 335 -40.61 -9.78 47.65
CA GLN A 335 -41.81 -9.07 47.18
C GLN A 335 -43.09 -9.88 47.40
N ASP A 336 -43.08 -11.19 47.14
CA ASP A 336 -44.27 -12.02 47.30
C ASP A 336 -44.67 -12.14 48.77
N LYS A 337 -43.71 -12.34 49.68
CA LYS A 337 -43.97 -12.28 51.13
C LYS A 337 -44.48 -10.89 51.56
N ALA A 338 -43.91 -9.80 51.03
CA ALA A 338 -44.39 -8.45 51.32
C ALA A 338 -45.82 -8.20 50.81
N LYS A 339 -46.20 -8.75 49.64
CA LYS A 339 -47.58 -8.67 49.11
C LYS A 339 -48.58 -9.41 50.01
N GLU A 340 -48.21 -10.58 50.53
CA GLU A 340 -49.06 -11.31 51.48
C GLU A 340 -49.31 -10.49 52.76
N ILE A 341 -48.26 -9.92 53.34
CA ILE A 341 -48.36 -9.06 54.52
C ILE A 341 -49.26 -7.86 54.22
N ARG A 342 -49.07 -7.22 53.07
CA ARG A 342 -49.86 -6.07 52.64
C ARG A 342 -51.33 -6.44 52.43
N HIS A 343 -51.63 -7.61 51.88
CA HIS A 343 -53.01 -8.09 51.75
C HIS A 343 -53.67 -8.27 53.12
N LEU A 344 -52.96 -8.87 54.08
CA LEU A 344 -53.47 -9.03 55.44
C LEU A 344 -53.68 -7.67 56.12
N GLN A 345 -52.74 -6.74 55.98
CA GLN A 345 -52.78 -5.40 56.59
C GLN A 345 -53.82 -4.46 55.96
N ASP A 346 -53.85 -4.36 54.63
CA ASP A 346 -54.62 -3.33 53.92
C ASP A 346 -56.00 -3.81 53.48
N THR A 347 -56.22 -5.14 53.43
CA THR A 347 -57.48 -5.72 52.95
C THR A 347 -58.22 -6.54 54.02
N VAL A 348 -57.56 -7.51 54.64
CA VAL A 348 -58.22 -8.44 55.57
C VAL A 348 -58.52 -7.77 56.91
N LEU A 349 -57.51 -7.15 57.52
CA LEU A 349 -57.64 -6.52 58.84
C LEU A 349 -58.68 -5.38 58.88
N PRO A 350 -58.75 -4.45 57.89
CA PRO A 350 -59.75 -3.39 57.89
C PRO A 350 -61.16 -3.93 57.68
N LYS A 351 -61.34 -4.96 56.84
CA LYS A 351 -62.64 -5.63 56.65
C LYS A 351 -63.13 -6.28 57.93
N LEU A 352 -62.27 -6.98 58.66
CA LEU A 352 -62.62 -7.59 59.94
C LEU A 352 -62.96 -6.52 61.00
N LYS A 353 -62.20 -5.42 61.06
CA LYS A 353 -62.48 -4.28 61.95
C LYS A 353 -63.80 -3.60 61.61
N GLN A 354 -64.12 -3.44 60.32
CA GLN A 354 -65.39 -2.90 59.85
C GLN A 354 -66.56 -3.84 60.19
N GLN A 355 -66.43 -5.14 59.94
CA GLN A 355 -67.43 -6.14 60.32
C GLN A 355 -67.69 -6.15 61.84
N LEU A 356 -66.65 -5.99 62.66
CA LEU A 356 -66.80 -5.85 64.11
C LEU A 356 -67.58 -4.58 64.47
N ALA A 357 -67.31 -3.46 63.80
CA ALA A 357 -67.99 -2.18 64.02
C ALA A 357 -69.48 -2.23 63.62
N ASP A 358 -69.80 -2.92 62.53
CA ASP A 358 -71.17 -3.06 62.00
C ASP A 358 -72.03 -4.05 62.79
N THR A 359 -71.39 -4.94 63.55
CA THR A 359 -72.06 -5.92 64.42
C THR A 359 -72.60 -5.22 65.69
N LYS A 360 -73.75 -4.54 65.60
CA LYS A 360 -74.43 -3.83 66.71
C LYS A 360 -75.76 -4.51 67.10
N GLY A 361 -75.93 -4.85 68.39
CA GLY A 361 -77.16 -5.45 68.94
C GLY A 361 -76.95 -6.25 70.24
N ILE A 362 -77.97 -6.30 71.10
CA ILE A 362 -77.91 -6.86 72.48
C ILE A 362 -77.62 -8.38 72.50
N PHE A 363 -77.98 -9.13 71.45
CA PHE A 363 -77.78 -10.58 71.36
C PHE A 363 -76.53 -11.02 70.54
N LYS A 364 -75.67 -10.08 70.12
CA LYS A 364 -74.51 -10.36 69.23
C LYS A 364 -73.17 -10.58 69.95
N GLY A 365 -73.18 -10.89 71.24
CA GLY A 365 -71.95 -11.04 72.05
C GLY A 365 -70.98 -12.13 71.57
N LYS A 366 -71.50 -13.30 71.14
CA LYS A 366 -70.68 -14.40 70.61
C LYS A 366 -70.00 -14.05 69.28
N GLU A 367 -70.73 -13.39 68.38
CA GLU A 367 -70.24 -12.96 67.05
C GLU A 367 -69.14 -11.90 67.19
N ARG A 368 -69.30 -10.93 68.12
CA ARG A 368 -68.26 -9.95 68.44
C ARG A 368 -67.00 -10.58 69.01
N LYS A 369 -67.14 -11.57 69.92
CA LYS A 369 -66.00 -12.27 70.49
C LYS A 369 -65.21 -13.03 69.40
N ALA A 370 -65.91 -13.72 68.51
CA ALA A 370 -65.28 -14.43 67.37
C ALA A 370 -64.54 -13.47 66.42
N LEU A 371 -65.14 -12.33 66.05
CA LEU A 371 -64.49 -11.32 65.21
C LEU A 371 -63.27 -10.69 65.91
N THR A 372 -63.34 -10.45 67.22
CA THR A 372 -62.22 -9.93 68.02
C THR A 372 -61.05 -10.92 68.06
N GLU A 373 -61.33 -12.20 68.29
CA GLU A 373 -60.31 -13.26 68.24
C GLU A 373 -59.70 -13.39 66.84
N GLN A 374 -60.49 -13.23 65.78
CA GLN A 374 -60.00 -13.28 64.40
C GLN A 374 -59.09 -12.08 64.07
N ILE A 375 -59.45 -10.87 64.51
CA ILE A 375 -58.60 -9.68 64.40
C ILE A 375 -57.26 -9.92 65.11
N GLN A 376 -57.28 -10.41 66.35
CA GLN A 376 -56.06 -10.70 67.12
C GLN A 376 -55.18 -11.76 66.43
N ARG A 377 -55.79 -12.80 65.85
CA ARG A 377 -55.06 -13.82 65.08
C ARG A 377 -54.41 -13.21 63.83
N THR A 378 -55.14 -12.39 63.09
CA THR A 378 -54.60 -11.71 61.89
C THR A 378 -53.50 -10.72 62.25
N GLU A 379 -53.63 -9.95 63.34
CA GLU A 379 -52.59 -9.04 63.83
C GLU A 379 -51.32 -9.81 64.26
N LYS A 380 -51.48 -10.97 64.92
CA LYS A 380 -50.36 -11.85 65.27
C LYS A 380 -49.69 -12.45 64.03
N GLU A 381 -50.46 -12.92 63.05
CA GLU A 381 -49.94 -13.46 61.80
C GLU A 381 -49.14 -12.40 61.01
N ILE A 382 -49.64 -11.16 60.97
CA ILE A 382 -48.92 -10.03 60.36
C ILE A 382 -47.59 -9.79 61.07
N ALA A 383 -47.58 -9.76 62.41
CA ALA A 383 -46.36 -9.55 63.20
C ALA A 383 -45.32 -10.67 62.97
N GLU A 384 -45.75 -11.93 62.96
CA GLU A 384 -44.86 -13.08 62.69
C GLU A 384 -44.30 -13.08 61.26
N LYS A 385 -45.12 -12.73 60.27
CA LYS A 385 -44.65 -12.63 58.87
C LYS A 385 -43.69 -11.47 58.66
N LEU A 386 -43.87 -10.35 59.37
CA LEU A 386 -42.94 -9.21 59.37
C LEU A 386 -41.59 -9.57 60.00
N ASP A 387 -41.61 -10.27 61.14
CA ASP A 387 -40.40 -10.71 61.85
C ASP A 387 -39.55 -11.67 61.03
N LYS A 388 -40.19 -12.58 60.27
CA LYS A 388 -39.53 -13.60 59.42
C LYS A 388 -39.16 -13.11 58.01
N LEU A 389 -39.51 -11.87 57.65
CA LEU A 389 -39.20 -11.33 56.32
C LEU A 389 -37.70 -11.20 56.04
N PRO A 390 -36.86 -10.71 56.99
CA PRO A 390 -35.42 -10.61 56.80
C PRO A 390 -34.70 -11.95 56.67
N ASP A 391 -35.27 -13.05 57.21
CA ASP A 391 -34.63 -14.37 57.18
C ASP A 391 -34.42 -14.88 55.74
N VAL A 392 -35.30 -14.50 54.82
CA VAL A 392 -35.18 -14.79 53.37
C VAL A 392 -33.91 -14.21 52.75
N LEU A 393 -33.38 -13.14 53.33
CA LEU A 393 -32.21 -12.43 52.83
C LEU A 393 -30.94 -12.80 53.61
N LYS A 394 -31.07 -13.11 54.91
CA LYS A 394 -29.96 -13.53 55.76
C LYS A 394 -29.37 -14.89 55.36
N GLU A 395 -30.20 -15.82 54.90
CA GLU A 395 -29.75 -17.14 54.40
C GLU A 395 -28.73 -17.01 53.25
N ASP A 396 -28.77 -15.92 52.48
CA ASP A 396 -27.87 -15.62 51.36
C ASP A 396 -26.87 -14.48 51.67
N GLY A 397 -26.66 -14.16 52.96
CA GLY A 397 -25.59 -13.26 53.40
C GLY A 397 -25.93 -11.76 53.41
N TYR A 398 -27.19 -11.38 53.22
CA TYR A 398 -27.62 -9.97 53.32
C TYR A 398 -28.10 -9.63 54.74
N PRO A 399 -27.55 -8.61 55.39
CA PRO A 399 -27.83 -8.32 56.81
C PRO A 399 -29.26 -7.81 57.05
N ASP A 400 -29.81 -7.07 56.09
CA ASP A 400 -31.18 -6.54 56.14
C ASP A 400 -31.73 -6.23 54.73
N VAL A 401 -33.04 -5.94 54.68
CA VAL A 401 -33.78 -5.65 53.44
C VAL A 401 -33.26 -4.38 52.74
N GLN A 402 -32.83 -3.35 53.48
CA GLN A 402 -32.38 -2.10 52.88
C GLN A 402 -31.01 -2.26 52.20
N ALA A 403 -30.09 -2.99 52.83
CA ALA A 403 -28.78 -3.32 52.27
C ALA A 403 -28.91 -4.17 50.99
N PHE A 404 -29.77 -5.19 51.01
CA PHE A 404 -30.08 -5.99 49.81
C PHE A 404 -30.66 -5.12 48.69
N MET A 405 -31.67 -4.30 49.00
CA MET A 405 -32.34 -3.44 48.01
C MET A 405 -31.39 -2.41 47.39
N ALA A 406 -30.47 -1.86 48.18
CA ALA A 406 -29.47 -0.92 47.68
C ALA A 406 -28.50 -1.60 46.70
N THR A 407 -28.03 -2.81 47.02
CA THR A 407 -27.13 -3.58 46.16
C THR A 407 -27.85 -4.09 44.91
N TYR A 408 -29.07 -4.60 45.06
CA TYR A 408 -29.90 -5.07 43.94
C TYR A 408 -30.18 -3.96 42.93
N ARG A 409 -30.61 -2.78 43.39
CA ARG A 409 -30.86 -1.63 42.50
C ARG A 409 -29.61 -1.17 41.76
N LYS A 410 -28.44 -1.20 42.42
CA LYS A 410 -27.16 -0.87 41.76
C LYS A 410 -26.83 -1.90 40.68
N ALA A 411 -26.95 -3.19 40.98
CA ALA A 411 -26.70 -4.26 40.01
C ALA A 411 -27.68 -4.22 38.84
N GLU A 412 -28.97 -4.00 39.12
CA GLU A 412 -30.03 -3.83 38.13
C GLU A 412 -29.74 -2.65 37.21
N ALA A 413 -29.36 -1.49 37.75
CA ALA A 413 -28.99 -0.32 36.96
C ALA A 413 -27.79 -0.57 36.03
N VAL A 414 -26.78 -1.31 36.48
CA VAL A 414 -25.61 -1.68 35.65
C VAL A 414 -26.01 -2.63 34.52
N VAL A 415 -26.83 -3.65 34.82
CA VAL A 415 -27.33 -4.59 33.80
C VAL A 415 -28.24 -3.88 32.79
N GLU A 416 -29.13 -3.00 33.24
CA GLU A 416 -29.99 -2.19 32.37
C GLU A 416 -29.18 -1.23 31.49
N GLN A 417 -28.14 -0.61 32.04
CA GLN A 417 -27.25 0.26 31.29
C GLN A 417 -26.47 -0.53 30.23
N TYR A 418 -25.89 -1.68 30.59
CA TYR A 418 -25.24 -2.59 29.64
C TYR A 418 -26.18 -3.03 28.52
N ASN A 419 -27.42 -3.42 28.84
CA ASN A 419 -28.40 -3.82 27.82
C ASN A 419 -28.75 -2.67 26.87
N ARG A 420 -28.86 -1.43 27.38
CA ARG A 420 -29.06 -0.23 26.56
C ARG A 420 -27.87 0.05 25.66
N ASP A 421 -26.66 -0.04 26.20
CA ASP A 421 -25.41 0.20 25.47
C ASP A 421 -25.18 -0.88 24.40
N LEU A 422 -25.48 -2.14 24.72
CA LEU A 422 -25.43 -3.25 23.78
C LEU A 422 -26.43 -3.04 22.63
N ALA A 423 -27.68 -2.68 22.94
CA ALA A 423 -28.69 -2.39 21.93
C ALA A 423 -28.35 -1.16 21.06
N ALA A 424 -27.67 -0.16 21.63
CA ALA A 424 -27.15 0.99 20.88
C ALA A 424 -25.98 0.59 19.97
N TRP A 425 -25.04 -0.20 20.49
CA TRP A 425 -23.92 -0.76 19.74
C TRP A 425 -24.40 -1.65 18.59
N GLU A 426 -25.35 -2.55 18.82
CA GLU A 426 -25.95 -3.41 17.79
C GLU A 426 -26.65 -2.61 16.70
N ARG A 427 -27.38 -1.54 17.06
CA ARG A 427 -27.96 -0.60 16.09
C ARG A 427 -26.89 0.09 15.26
N GLN A 428 -25.84 0.61 15.90
CA GLN A 428 -24.75 1.30 15.22
C GLN A 428 -23.98 0.36 14.28
N VAL A 429 -23.72 -0.87 14.70
CA VAL A 429 -23.09 -1.92 13.87
C VAL A 429 -24.00 -2.27 12.70
N ARG A 430 -25.31 -2.47 12.93
CA ARG A 430 -26.28 -2.75 11.86
C ARG A 430 -26.39 -1.60 10.85
N GLU A 431 -26.35 -0.34 11.30
CA GLU A 431 -26.34 0.82 10.41
C GLU A 431 -25.05 0.93 9.59
N LYS A 432 -23.89 0.64 10.19
CA LYS A 432 -22.60 0.59 9.48
C LYS A 432 -22.49 -0.62 8.52
N GLN A 433 -23.18 -1.72 8.82
CA GLN A 433 -23.21 -2.95 8.00
C GLN A 433 -24.27 -2.94 6.90
N LYS A 434 -25.27 -2.04 6.95
CA LYS A 434 -26.21 -1.89 5.82
C LYS A 434 -25.38 -1.62 4.56
N PRO A 435 -25.56 -2.41 3.49
CA PRO A 435 -24.90 -2.12 2.22
C PRO A 435 -25.33 -0.70 1.85
N ALA A 436 -24.35 0.19 1.79
CA ALA A 436 -24.64 1.56 1.51
C ALA A 436 -25.35 1.60 0.14
N GLN A 437 -26.61 2.03 0.12
CA GLN A 437 -27.21 2.66 -1.06
C GLN A 437 -26.45 3.94 -1.47
N LYS A 438 -25.24 4.18 -0.93
CA LYS A 438 -24.21 5.08 -1.44
C LYS A 438 -23.35 4.45 -2.55
N GLU A 439 -23.84 3.43 -3.28
CA GLU A 439 -23.23 3.03 -4.56
C GLU A 439 -23.37 4.12 -5.66
N GLN A 440 -24.07 5.22 -5.39
CA GLN A 440 -24.12 6.40 -6.27
C GLN A 440 -23.46 7.67 -5.71
N ALA A 441 -22.93 7.65 -4.48
CA ALA A 441 -22.15 8.78 -4.01
C ALA A 441 -20.73 8.61 -4.54
N LYS A 442 -20.35 9.46 -5.52
CA LYS A 442 -18.98 9.65 -5.99
C LYS A 442 -18.00 9.45 -4.83
N PRO A 443 -16.90 8.70 -5.01
CA PRO A 443 -15.85 8.66 -3.99
C PRO A 443 -15.49 10.11 -3.65
N PRO A 444 -15.27 10.44 -2.35
CA PRO A 444 -14.90 11.80 -1.97
C PRO A 444 -13.75 12.26 -2.86
N GLU A 445 -13.87 13.50 -3.36
CA GLU A 445 -12.97 14.06 -4.38
C GLU A 445 -11.51 13.71 -4.10
N ARG A 446 -10.79 13.37 -5.18
CA ARG A 446 -9.40 12.84 -5.18
C ARG A 446 -8.41 13.63 -4.31
N GLU A 447 -8.72 14.89 -3.99
CA GLU A 447 -7.94 15.79 -3.14
C GLU A 447 -7.90 15.36 -1.66
N SER A 448 -9.01 14.89 -1.07
CA SER A 448 -9.06 14.63 0.39
C SER A 448 -8.22 13.42 0.81
N VAL A 449 -8.21 12.36 -0.01
CA VAL A 449 -7.46 11.13 0.21
C VAL A 449 -5.94 11.38 0.13
N LEU A 450 -5.51 12.15 -0.86
CA LEU A 450 -4.09 12.49 -1.05
C LEU A 450 -3.56 13.37 0.09
N LYS A 451 -4.34 14.35 0.53
CA LYS A 451 -4.00 15.25 1.63
C LYS A 451 -3.83 14.48 2.95
N ARG A 452 -4.74 13.55 3.26
CA ARG A 452 -4.64 12.72 4.47
C ARG A 452 -3.48 11.73 4.42
N LEU A 453 -3.22 11.08 3.28
CA LEU A 453 -2.05 10.21 3.09
C LEU A 453 -0.73 10.97 3.29
N ARG A 454 -0.64 12.22 2.81
CA ARG A 454 0.55 13.07 3.04
C ARG A 454 0.71 13.46 4.50
N GLN A 455 -0.38 13.75 5.19
CA GLN A 455 -0.36 14.03 6.62
C GLN A 455 0.16 12.82 7.40
N LEU A 456 -0.33 11.62 7.13
CA LEU A 456 0.16 10.38 7.74
C LEU A 456 1.64 10.11 7.42
N GLN A 457 2.08 10.36 6.17
CA GLN A 457 3.49 10.25 5.78
C GLN A 457 4.38 11.28 6.52
N ALA A 458 3.90 12.49 6.75
CA ALA A 458 4.60 13.52 7.51
C ALA A 458 4.67 13.18 9.02
N GLU A 459 3.57 12.69 9.59
CA GLU A 459 3.47 12.24 10.98
C GLU A 459 4.41 11.04 11.25
N GLY A 460 4.50 10.09 10.32
CA GLY A 460 5.43 8.96 10.39
C GLY A 460 6.90 9.37 10.34
N LYS A 461 7.26 10.39 9.53
CA LYS A 461 8.62 10.96 9.50
C LYS A 461 8.99 11.69 10.79
N GLN A 462 8.03 12.37 11.44
CA GLN A 462 8.26 13.02 12.74
C GLN A 462 8.43 12.01 13.88
N ARG A 463 7.74 10.86 13.84
CA ARG A 463 7.85 9.81 14.86
C ARG A 463 9.20 9.08 14.85
N ASN A 464 9.91 9.09 13.72
CA ASN A 464 11.22 8.44 13.54
C ASN A 464 12.43 9.37 13.70
N GLN A 465 12.26 10.62 14.15
CA GLN A 465 13.40 11.44 14.55
C GLN A 465 13.85 11.08 15.98
N PRO A 466 15.14 10.77 16.21
CA PRO A 466 15.63 10.58 17.57
C PRO A 466 15.47 11.89 18.35
N ARG A 467 14.70 11.84 19.45
CA ARG A 467 14.57 12.97 20.38
C ARG A 467 15.96 13.42 20.80
N GLN A 468 16.37 14.62 20.41
CA GLN A 468 17.56 15.26 20.95
C GLN A 468 17.41 15.32 22.48
N ARG A 469 18.27 14.58 23.19
CA ARG A 469 18.41 14.68 24.64
C ARG A 469 18.74 16.13 24.98
N LYS A 470 17.83 16.82 25.67
CA LYS A 470 18.14 18.06 26.37
C LYS A 470 19.32 17.79 27.30
N LYS A 471 20.45 18.47 27.06
CA LYS A 471 21.56 18.52 28.01
C LYS A 471 21.04 19.12 29.31
N SER A 472 21.07 18.34 30.39
CA SER A 472 21.03 18.85 31.75
C SER A 472 22.28 19.70 31.97
N PHE A 473 22.10 20.96 32.34
CA PHE A 473 23.19 21.78 32.86
C PHE A 473 23.51 21.28 34.27
N ASP A 474 24.71 20.76 34.45
CA ASP A 474 25.30 20.55 35.77
C ASP A 474 25.48 21.91 36.44
N ARG A 475 24.93 22.03 37.64
CA ARG A 475 25.14 23.16 38.53
C ARG A 475 25.86 22.63 39.75
N ASP A 476 27.17 22.47 39.61
CA ASP A 476 28.10 22.44 40.74
C ASP A 476 29.53 22.62 40.23
N SER A 477 30.11 23.79 40.50
CA SER A 477 31.39 23.91 41.20
C SER A 477 31.86 25.37 41.21
N ARG A 478 32.43 25.70 42.36
CA ARG A 478 33.09 26.95 42.77
C ARG A 478 34.16 27.46 41.82
#